data_AF-A0A2D9NL44-F1
#
_entry.id   AF-A0A2D9NL44-F1
#
_cell.length_a   1.000
_cell.length_b   1.000
_cell.length_c   1.000
_cell.angle_alpha   90.00
_cell.angle_beta   90.00
_cell.angle_gamma   90.00
#
_symmetry.space_group_name_H-M   'P 1'
#
loop_
_entity.id
_entity.type
_entity.pdbx_description
1 polymer ?
#
loop_
_entity_poly.entity_id
_entity_poly.type
_entity_poly.pdbx_seq_one_letter_code
_entity_poly.pdbx_strand_id
1 'polypeptide(L)'
;MGRTLLYSLTILIGLWFSATACGGLLPDNFAEWPVNFWCWGVFAYIYKNTHQKERIEMITVLAFATPMELFFSEVWNIYEYQRGLMPLFVPAGHYFLFDLGRILAERINQSLALPMLLPFIPMVGYGFYQGSDTSGLILLILVLLFTRFGPQPRLYATMAWAALVMEVVGTQLENWTWANEVPWTGLTAWNPPLLVGAFYCFGDLLVNMTVVRFEEKAPVGVSV
;
A
#
# COMPACT_ATOMS: atom_id res chain seq x y z
N MET A 1 -11.95 19.97 3.43
CA MET A 1 -11.62 18.62 3.93
C MET A 1 -10.13 18.40 3.71
N GLY A 2 -9.36 18.01 4.72
CA GLY A 2 -7.91 17.76 4.55
C GLY A 2 -7.63 16.46 3.78
N ARG A 3 -6.47 16.39 3.09
CA ARG A 3 -6.08 15.21 2.27
C ARG A 3 -6.10 13.91 3.08
N THR A 4 -5.62 13.94 4.32
CA THR A 4 -5.66 12.79 5.25
C THR A 4 -7.07 12.21 5.36
N LEU A 5 -8.06 13.05 5.67
CA LEU A 5 -9.44 12.59 5.83
C LEU A 5 -10.02 12.12 4.49
N LEU A 6 -9.70 12.81 3.39
CA LEU A 6 -10.16 12.43 2.05
C LEU A 6 -9.68 11.02 1.69
N TYR A 7 -8.40 10.72 1.91
CA TYR A 7 -7.84 9.39 1.64
C TYR A 7 -8.39 8.33 2.57
N SER A 8 -8.42 8.59 3.88
CA SER A 8 -8.94 7.62 4.84
C SER A 8 -10.40 7.26 4.55
N LEU A 9 -11.25 8.25 4.24
CA LEU A 9 -12.64 7.97 3.86
C LEU A 9 -12.74 7.28 2.49
N THR A 10 -11.94 7.70 1.51
CA THR A 10 -11.93 7.07 0.17
C THR A 10 -11.56 5.59 0.27
N ILE A 11 -10.54 5.25 1.07
CA ILE A 11 -10.11 3.86 1.27
C ILE A 11 -11.18 3.08 2.04
N LEU A 12 -11.59 3.54 3.23
CA LEU A 12 -12.49 2.77 4.09
C LEU A 12 -13.90 2.60 3.47
N ILE A 13 -14.47 3.69 2.95
CA ILE A 13 -15.80 3.63 2.30
C ILE A 13 -15.69 2.91 0.97
N GLY A 14 -14.63 3.13 0.19
CA GLY A 14 -14.42 2.45 -1.09
C GLY A 14 -14.32 0.94 -0.94
N LEU A 15 -13.52 0.45 0.01
CA LEU A 15 -13.41 -0.99 0.31
C LEU A 15 -14.72 -1.58 0.80
N TRP A 16 -15.43 -0.89 1.70
CA TRP A 16 -16.75 -1.35 2.16
C TRP A 16 -17.77 -1.40 1.02
N PHE A 17 -17.81 -0.35 0.20
CA PHE A 17 -18.76 -0.25 -0.91
C PHE A 17 -18.50 -1.33 -1.96
N SER A 18 -17.23 -1.50 -2.34
CA SER A 18 -16.78 -2.53 -3.29
C SER A 18 -17.11 -3.93 -2.80
N ALA A 19 -16.75 -4.27 -1.55
CA ALA A 19 -17.03 -5.59 -0.98
C ALA A 19 -18.53 -5.92 -0.90
N THR A 20 -19.33 -4.96 -0.45
CA THR A 20 -20.73 -5.21 -0.07
C THR A 20 -21.75 -4.81 -1.12
N ALA A 21 -21.32 -4.32 -2.29
CA ALA A 21 -22.19 -3.72 -3.29
C ALA A 21 -23.11 -2.63 -2.68
N CYS A 22 -22.52 -1.74 -1.87
CA CYS A 22 -23.23 -0.74 -1.08
C CYS A 22 -24.28 -1.35 -0.13
N GLY A 23 -23.89 -2.37 0.64
CA GLY A 23 -24.81 -3.09 1.53
C GLY A 23 -25.92 -3.85 0.80
N GLY A 24 -25.65 -4.34 -0.41
CA GLY A 24 -26.59 -5.06 -1.27
C GLY A 24 -27.58 -4.16 -2.01
N LEU A 25 -27.39 -2.84 -2.00
CA LEU A 25 -28.23 -1.89 -2.74
C LEU A 25 -27.94 -1.89 -4.25
N LEU A 26 -26.74 -2.33 -4.65
CA LEU A 26 -26.35 -2.50 -6.05
C LEU A 26 -26.21 -3.97 -6.40
N PRO A 27 -26.42 -4.35 -7.66
CA PRO A 27 -26.02 -5.67 -8.13
C PRO A 27 -24.50 -5.85 -8.03
N ASP A 28 -24.04 -7.05 -7.70
CA ASP A 28 -22.62 -7.32 -7.41
C ASP A 28 -21.66 -6.98 -8.57
N ASN A 29 -22.11 -7.13 -9.81
CA ASN A 29 -21.33 -6.78 -11.00
C ASN A 29 -21.16 -5.26 -11.18
N PHE A 30 -21.91 -4.45 -10.43
CA PHE A 30 -21.81 -2.98 -10.39
C PHE A 30 -21.07 -2.44 -9.17
N ALA A 31 -20.74 -3.28 -8.18
CA ALA A 31 -20.21 -2.86 -6.88
C ALA A 31 -18.94 -1.99 -6.98
N GLU A 32 -18.04 -2.31 -7.90
CA GLU A 32 -16.76 -1.61 -8.05
C GLU A 32 -16.86 -0.30 -8.84
N TRP A 33 -17.86 -0.15 -9.72
CA TRP A 33 -17.92 0.97 -10.66
C TRP A 33 -17.99 2.35 -9.99
N PRO A 34 -18.84 2.59 -8.97
CA PRO A 34 -18.85 3.86 -8.26
C PRO A 34 -17.50 4.17 -7.59
N VAL A 35 -16.84 3.15 -7.05
CA VAL A 35 -15.52 3.27 -6.42
C VAL A 35 -14.46 3.60 -7.47
N ASN A 36 -14.50 2.95 -8.63
CA ASN A 36 -13.64 3.24 -9.78
C ASN A 36 -13.76 4.71 -10.21
N PHE A 37 -14.98 5.20 -10.46
CA PHE A 37 -15.19 6.59 -10.85
C PHE A 37 -14.75 7.58 -9.79
N TRP A 38 -15.02 7.29 -8.51
CA TRP A 38 -14.61 8.14 -7.40
C TRP A 38 -13.09 8.22 -7.28
N CYS A 39 -12.41 7.07 -7.19
CA CYS A 39 -10.95 7.02 -7.02
C CYS A 39 -10.23 7.68 -8.20
N TRP A 40 -10.62 7.38 -9.44
CA TRP A 40 -10.00 8.03 -10.59
C TRP A 40 -10.36 9.52 -10.70
N GLY A 41 -11.57 9.92 -10.30
CA GLY A 41 -11.97 11.32 -10.22
C GLY A 41 -11.14 12.12 -9.21
N VAL A 42 -10.95 11.58 -8.00
CA VAL A 42 -10.10 12.18 -6.96
C VAL A 42 -8.64 12.23 -7.42
N PHE A 43 -8.14 11.14 -8.00
CA PHE A 43 -6.78 11.07 -8.53
C PHE A 43 -6.54 12.13 -9.61
N ALA A 44 -7.43 12.22 -10.61
CA ALA A 44 -7.33 13.22 -11.68
C ALA A 44 -7.43 14.66 -11.16
N TYR A 45 -8.30 14.90 -10.17
CA TYR A 45 -8.42 16.20 -9.52
C TYR A 45 -7.11 16.60 -8.82
N ILE A 46 -6.52 15.70 -8.03
CA ILE A 46 -5.24 15.97 -7.35
C ILE A 46 -4.13 16.21 -8.38
N TYR A 47 -4.04 15.35 -9.40
CA TYR A 47 -3.02 15.44 -10.44
C TYR A 47 -3.06 16.81 -11.14
N LYS A 48 -4.26 17.30 -11.47
CA LYS A 48 -4.44 18.62 -12.10
C LYS A 48 -4.02 19.76 -11.17
N ASN A 49 -4.27 19.65 -9.87
CA ASN A 49 -4.12 20.75 -8.90
C ASN A 49 -2.80 20.72 -8.10
N THR A 50 -1.93 19.74 -8.33
CA THR A 50 -0.63 19.67 -7.66
C THR A 50 0.56 20.10 -8.55
N HIS A 51 1.73 20.22 -7.94
CA HIS A 51 2.99 20.61 -8.52
C HIS A 51 3.69 19.45 -9.24
N GLN A 52 4.69 19.76 -10.07
CA GLN A 52 5.33 18.78 -10.95
C GLN A 52 5.93 17.58 -10.21
N LYS A 53 6.60 17.81 -9.07
CA LYS A 53 7.19 16.73 -8.26
C LYS A 53 6.14 15.71 -7.85
N GLU A 54 5.03 16.16 -7.29
CA GLU A 54 3.95 15.28 -6.86
C GLU A 54 3.26 14.57 -8.03
N ARG A 55 3.13 15.22 -9.20
CA ARG A 55 2.65 14.52 -10.41
C ARG A 55 3.57 13.38 -10.83
N ILE A 56 4.89 13.56 -10.72
CA ILE A 56 5.87 12.50 -11.01
C ILE A 56 5.71 11.37 -9.99
N GLU A 57 5.60 11.68 -8.70
CA GLU A 57 5.35 10.69 -7.65
C GLU A 57 4.07 9.89 -7.93
N MET A 58 2.97 10.57 -8.26
CA MET A 58 1.68 9.96 -8.60
C MET A 58 1.83 8.91 -9.72
N ILE A 59 2.40 9.31 -10.85
CA ILE A 59 2.55 8.41 -12.00
C ILE A 59 3.55 7.28 -11.69
N THR A 60 4.59 7.57 -10.92
CA THR A 60 5.59 6.57 -10.52
C THR A 60 4.98 5.50 -9.61
N VAL A 61 4.13 5.89 -8.65
CA VAL A 61 3.39 4.93 -7.81
C VAL A 61 2.55 4.02 -8.68
N LEU A 62 1.77 4.57 -9.61
CA LEU A 62 0.95 3.76 -10.54
C LEU A 62 1.82 2.80 -11.37
N ALA A 63 2.95 3.27 -11.88
CA ALA A 63 3.83 2.50 -12.76
C ALA A 63 4.51 1.32 -12.06
N PHE A 64 4.78 1.41 -10.75
CA PHE A 64 5.36 0.30 -9.98
C PHE A 64 4.33 -0.54 -9.24
N ALA A 65 3.33 0.09 -8.62
CA ALA A 65 2.33 -0.62 -7.84
C ALA A 65 1.44 -1.48 -8.73
N THR A 66 0.97 -0.98 -9.88
CA THR A 66 0.04 -1.74 -10.74
C THR A 66 0.63 -3.06 -11.25
N PRO A 67 1.85 -3.10 -11.83
CA PRO A 67 2.42 -4.38 -12.27
C PRO A 67 2.78 -5.31 -11.12
N MET A 68 3.20 -4.76 -9.98
CA MET A 68 3.51 -5.55 -8.78
C MET A 68 2.25 -6.21 -8.21
N GLU A 69 1.16 -5.44 -8.13
CA GLU A 69 -0.14 -5.92 -7.67
C GLU A 69 -0.68 -7.01 -8.61
N LEU A 70 -0.68 -6.77 -9.92
CA LEU A 70 -1.07 -7.79 -10.91
C LEU A 70 -0.17 -9.04 -10.84
N PHE A 71 1.12 -8.88 -10.55
CA PHE A 71 1.99 -10.03 -10.34
C PHE A 71 1.61 -10.79 -9.06
N PHE A 72 1.32 -10.10 -7.97
CA PHE A 72 0.93 -10.73 -6.70
C PHE A 72 -0.42 -11.43 -6.79
N SER A 73 -1.43 -10.80 -7.39
CA SER A 73 -2.77 -11.36 -7.48
C SER A 73 -2.93 -12.37 -8.63
N GLU A 74 -2.47 -12.06 -9.85
CA GLU A 74 -2.82 -12.85 -11.03
C GLU A 74 -1.75 -13.87 -11.43
N VAL A 75 -0.48 -13.62 -11.10
CA VAL A 75 0.64 -14.48 -11.51
C VAL A 75 1.07 -15.37 -10.35
N TRP A 76 1.49 -14.75 -9.24
CA TRP A 76 1.96 -15.43 -8.05
C TRP A 76 0.81 -16.00 -7.22
N ASN A 77 -0.39 -15.42 -7.32
CA ASN A 77 -1.59 -15.85 -6.60
C ASN A 77 -1.33 -15.95 -5.08
N ILE A 78 -0.60 -14.99 -4.51
CA ILE A 78 -0.36 -14.92 -3.06
C ILE A 78 -1.61 -14.44 -2.31
N TYR A 79 -2.53 -13.77 -3.01
CA TYR A 79 -3.90 -13.53 -2.60
C TYR A 79 -4.79 -13.39 -3.85
N GLU A 80 -6.10 -13.54 -3.68
CA GLU A 80 -7.09 -13.38 -4.76
C GLU A 80 -8.12 -12.33 -4.36
N TYR A 81 -8.57 -11.53 -5.34
CA TYR A 81 -9.64 -10.57 -5.16
C TYR A 81 -11.02 -11.26 -5.23
N GLN A 82 -12.00 -10.72 -4.50
CA GLN A 82 -13.38 -11.23 -4.41
C GLN A 82 -14.02 -11.51 -5.78
N ARG A 83 -13.68 -10.71 -6.79
CA ARG A 83 -14.23 -10.77 -8.17
C ARG A 83 -13.18 -11.21 -9.20
N GLY A 84 -12.13 -11.90 -8.77
CA GLY A 84 -11.08 -12.44 -9.62
C GLY A 84 -9.99 -11.41 -9.92
N LEU A 85 -10.22 -10.56 -10.93
CA LEU A 85 -9.21 -9.57 -11.33
C LEU A 85 -9.08 -8.44 -10.31
N MET A 86 -7.86 -7.93 -10.15
CA MET A 86 -7.59 -6.68 -9.43
C MET A 86 -8.54 -5.53 -9.85
N PRO A 87 -9.31 -4.94 -8.91
CA PRO A 87 -10.20 -3.83 -9.20
C PRO A 87 -9.48 -2.60 -9.77
N LEU A 88 -10.13 -1.89 -10.70
CA LEU A 88 -9.51 -0.76 -11.41
C LEU A 88 -9.18 0.44 -10.52
N PHE A 89 -9.77 0.54 -9.32
CA PHE A 89 -9.47 1.61 -8.37
C PHE A 89 -8.19 1.36 -7.57
N VAL A 90 -7.66 0.13 -7.55
CA VAL A 90 -6.50 -0.26 -6.74
C VAL A 90 -5.25 0.56 -7.08
N PRO A 91 -4.89 0.79 -8.37
CA PRO A 91 -3.77 1.67 -8.71
C PRO A 91 -3.85 3.07 -8.11
N ALA A 92 -5.02 3.71 -8.16
CA ALA A 92 -5.25 5.02 -7.54
C ALA A 92 -5.21 4.92 -6.00
N GLY A 93 -5.75 3.83 -5.44
CA GLY A 93 -5.70 3.51 -4.02
C GLY A 93 -4.28 3.45 -3.45
N HIS A 94 -3.33 2.84 -4.17
CA HIS A 94 -1.92 2.81 -3.74
C HIS A 94 -1.34 4.23 -3.60
N TYR A 95 -1.66 5.15 -4.51
CA TYR A 95 -1.23 6.54 -4.36
C TYR A 95 -1.87 7.21 -3.15
N PHE A 96 -3.16 6.98 -2.89
CA PHE A 96 -3.83 7.53 -1.70
C PHE A 96 -3.22 7.02 -0.41
N LEU A 97 -2.89 5.72 -0.34
CA LEU A 97 -2.23 5.14 0.83
C LEU A 97 -0.79 5.65 0.99
N PHE A 98 -0.04 5.76 -0.12
CA PHE A 98 1.30 6.33 -0.14
C PHE A 98 1.33 7.78 0.39
N ASP A 99 0.49 8.64 -0.17
CA ASP A 99 0.47 10.05 0.22
C ASP A 99 -0.10 10.24 1.63
N LEU A 100 -1.08 9.42 2.04
CA LEU A 100 -1.53 9.35 3.43
C LEU A 100 -0.38 8.98 4.37
N GLY A 101 0.36 7.92 4.06
CA GLY A 101 1.53 7.48 4.82
C GLY A 101 2.59 8.57 4.93
N ARG A 102 2.84 9.30 3.84
CA ARG A 102 3.75 10.45 3.83
C ARG A 102 3.31 11.56 4.78
N ILE A 103 2.04 11.97 4.71
CA ILE A 103 1.48 13.02 5.59
C ILE A 103 1.53 12.58 7.07
N LEU A 104 1.31 11.30 7.36
CA LEU A 104 1.38 10.77 8.73
C LEU A 104 2.83 10.66 9.22
N ALA A 105 3.76 10.24 8.35
CA ALA A 105 5.18 10.12 8.65
C ALA A 105 5.83 11.46 9.03
N GLU A 106 5.33 12.58 8.49
CA GLU A 106 5.78 13.93 8.87
C GLU A 106 5.57 14.23 10.35
N ARG A 107 4.60 13.59 11.00
CA ARG A 107 4.25 13.78 12.42
C ARG A 107 5.08 12.91 13.37
N ILE A 108 5.90 12.01 12.83
CA ILE A 108 6.66 11.04 13.60
C ILE A 108 8.09 11.54 13.76
N ASN A 109 8.62 11.44 14.98
CA ASN A 109 10.03 11.68 15.22
C ASN A 109 10.87 10.55 14.60
N GLN A 110 11.94 10.88 13.88
CA GLN A 110 12.76 9.87 13.22
C GLN A 110 13.35 8.83 14.19
N SER A 111 13.63 9.20 15.43
CA SER A 111 14.07 8.28 16.49
C SER A 111 13.05 7.19 16.84
N LEU A 112 11.77 7.40 16.53
CA LEU A 112 10.69 6.45 16.79
C LEU A 112 10.45 5.48 15.61
N ALA A 113 11.05 5.70 14.44
CA ALA A 113 10.79 4.88 13.26
C ALA A 113 11.04 3.38 13.48
N LEU A 114 12.18 3.01 14.08
CA LEU A 114 12.46 1.61 14.43
C LEU A 114 11.67 1.12 15.66
N PRO A 115 11.60 1.87 16.79
CA PRO A 115 10.78 1.49 17.94
C PRO A 115 9.33 1.15 17.61
N MET A 116 8.73 1.84 16.63
CA MET A 116 7.35 1.58 16.18
C MET A 116 7.13 0.18 15.60
N LEU A 117 8.20 -0.52 15.19
CA LEU A 117 8.13 -1.87 14.62
C LEU A 117 8.29 -2.97 15.66
N LEU A 118 8.72 -2.63 16.89
CA LEU A 118 8.93 -3.59 17.97
C LEU A 118 7.68 -4.46 18.28
N PRO A 119 6.44 -3.94 18.24
CA PRO A 119 5.26 -4.76 18.47
C PRO A 119 5.08 -5.93 17.49
N PHE A 120 5.66 -5.85 16.28
CA PHE A 120 5.57 -6.93 15.30
C PHE A 120 6.48 -8.12 15.64
N ILE A 121 7.59 -7.90 16.35
CA ILE A 121 8.58 -8.94 16.67
C ILE A 121 7.96 -10.14 17.40
N PRO A 122 7.23 -9.98 18.54
CA PRO A 122 6.66 -11.13 19.24
C PRO A 122 5.61 -11.87 18.40
N MET A 123 4.83 -11.15 17.59
CA MET A 123 3.80 -11.75 16.73
C MET A 123 4.40 -12.58 15.59
N VAL A 124 5.44 -12.05 14.93
CA VAL A 124 6.20 -12.78 13.91
C VAL A 124 6.91 -13.99 14.53
N GLY A 125 7.51 -13.82 15.71
CA GLY A 125 8.15 -14.92 16.44
C GLY A 125 7.17 -16.05 16.75
N TYR A 126 5.94 -15.71 17.14
CA TYR A 126 4.87 -16.67 17.38
C TYR A 126 4.44 -17.39 16.08
N GLY A 127 4.16 -16.64 15.01
CA GLY A 127 3.78 -17.21 13.71
C GLY A 127 4.83 -18.15 13.13
N PHE A 128 6.11 -17.76 13.23
CA PHE A 128 7.23 -18.58 12.79
C PHE A 128 7.39 -19.85 13.65
N TYR A 129 7.33 -19.74 14.98
CA TYR A 129 7.44 -20.90 15.88
C TYR A 129 6.34 -21.93 15.67
N GLN A 130 5.11 -21.47 15.43
CA GLN A 130 3.96 -22.35 15.14
C GLN A 130 3.95 -22.88 13.71
N GLY A 131 4.79 -22.34 12.83
CA GLY A 131 4.77 -22.62 11.39
C GLY A 131 3.52 -22.07 10.68
N SER A 132 2.74 -21.19 11.31
CA SER A 132 1.49 -20.66 10.75
C SER A 132 1.67 -19.36 9.95
N ASP A 133 2.77 -18.63 10.18
CA ASP A 133 3.21 -17.52 9.33
C ASP A 133 4.74 -17.46 9.31
N THR A 134 5.36 -18.28 8.46
CA THR A 134 6.83 -18.27 8.30
C THR A 134 7.30 -17.14 7.39
N SER A 135 6.45 -16.69 6.46
CA SER A 135 6.76 -15.57 5.56
C SER A 135 6.94 -14.26 6.32
N GLY A 136 6.22 -14.07 7.44
CA GLY A 136 6.32 -12.92 8.32
C GLY A 136 7.74 -12.64 8.82
N LEU A 137 8.60 -13.65 8.97
CA LEU A 137 10.01 -13.46 9.35
C LEU A 137 10.80 -12.73 8.26
N ILE A 138 10.61 -13.12 7.00
CA ILE A 138 11.27 -12.47 5.85
C ILE A 138 10.78 -11.03 5.73
N LEU A 139 9.46 -10.83 5.83
CA LEU A 139 8.84 -9.50 5.74
C LEU A 139 9.31 -8.57 6.87
N LEU A 140 9.44 -9.09 8.11
CA LEU A 140 9.99 -8.34 9.23
C LEU A 140 11.43 -7.90 8.98
N ILE A 141 12.28 -8.81 8.51
CA ILE A 141 13.67 -8.48 8.18
C ILE A 141 13.70 -7.38 7.11
N LEU A 142 12.89 -7.49 6.05
CA LEU A 142 12.82 -6.48 4.99
C LEU A 142 12.39 -5.11 5.52
N VAL A 143 11.30 -5.04 6.29
CA VAL A 143 10.83 -3.76 6.87
C VAL A 143 11.89 -3.15 7.79
N LEU A 144 12.55 -3.96 8.62
CA LEU A 144 13.64 -3.49 9.50
C LEU A 144 14.84 -2.98 8.69
N LEU A 145 15.23 -3.67 7.61
CA LEU A 145 16.33 -3.23 6.73
C LEU A 145 15.99 -1.93 6.02
N PHE A 146 14.81 -1.82 5.41
CA PHE A 146 14.35 -0.57 4.78
C PHE A 146 14.31 0.57 5.81
N THR A 147 13.75 0.33 7.00
CA THR A 147 13.66 1.34 8.06
C THR A 147 15.02 1.72 8.62
N ARG A 148 15.99 0.81 8.68
CA ARG A 148 17.32 1.07 9.24
C ARG A 148 18.26 1.79 8.27
N PHE A 149 18.18 1.43 6.99
CA PHE A 149 19.17 1.82 5.97
C PHE A 149 18.60 2.62 4.80
N GLY A 150 17.28 2.61 4.61
CA GLY A 150 16.66 3.34 3.51
C GLY A 150 16.53 4.84 3.77
N PRO A 151 16.27 5.63 2.71
CA PRO A 151 16.25 7.09 2.76
C PRO A 151 15.09 7.69 3.57
N GLN A 152 14.00 6.94 3.79
CA GLN A 152 12.78 7.46 4.40
C GLN A 152 12.28 6.59 5.57
N PRO A 153 13.05 6.46 6.67
CA PRO A 153 12.74 5.56 7.78
C PRO A 153 11.35 5.79 8.39
N ARG A 154 10.93 7.06 8.50
CA ARG A 154 9.61 7.42 9.03
C ARG A 154 8.47 6.94 8.13
N LEU A 155 8.64 7.04 6.82
CA LEU A 155 7.65 6.59 5.86
C LEU A 155 7.49 5.08 5.93
N TYR A 156 8.61 4.33 5.91
CA TYR A 156 8.59 2.87 5.99
C TYR A 156 7.91 2.35 7.26
N ALA A 157 8.22 2.93 8.42
CA ALA A 157 7.57 2.57 9.67
C ALA A 157 6.06 2.89 9.65
N THR A 158 5.67 4.02 9.05
CA THR A 158 4.26 4.42 8.92
C THR A 158 3.51 3.50 7.97
N MET A 159 4.11 3.15 6.84
CA MET A 159 3.50 2.29 5.82
C MET A 159 3.34 0.86 6.30
N ALA A 160 4.23 0.35 7.16
CA ALA A 160 4.03 -0.94 7.82
C ALA A 160 2.69 -1.00 8.57
N TRP A 161 2.36 0.04 9.34
CA TRP A 161 1.10 0.13 10.07
C TRP A 161 -0.09 0.48 9.16
N ALA A 162 0.08 1.41 8.23
CA ALA A 162 -1.00 1.82 7.33
C ALA A 162 -1.45 0.68 6.40
N ALA A 163 -0.48 -0.09 5.88
CA ALA A 163 -0.75 -1.30 5.12
C ALA A 163 -1.46 -2.35 5.99
N LEU A 164 -0.99 -2.62 7.21
CA LEU A 164 -1.65 -3.60 8.09
C LEU A 164 -3.12 -3.23 8.39
N VAL A 165 -3.42 -1.95 8.66
CA VAL A 165 -4.81 -1.51 8.86
C VAL A 165 -5.66 -1.77 7.61
N MET A 166 -5.11 -1.46 6.43
CA MET A 166 -5.77 -1.68 5.15
C MET A 166 -5.99 -3.17 4.87
N GLU A 167 -4.99 -4.02 5.13
CA GLU A 167 -5.07 -5.48 5.01
C GLU A 167 -6.11 -6.08 5.96
N VAL A 168 -6.16 -5.64 7.22
CA VAL A 168 -7.18 -6.08 8.18
C VAL A 168 -8.57 -5.68 7.69
N VAL A 169 -8.77 -4.43 7.27
CA VAL A 169 -10.09 -3.99 6.77
C VAL A 169 -10.48 -4.73 5.50
N GLY A 170 -9.57 -4.86 4.54
CA GLY A 170 -9.82 -5.50 3.25
C GLY A 170 -10.18 -6.99 3.38
N THR A 171 -9.39 -7.74 4.16
CA THR A 171 -9.61 -9.17 4.37
C THR A 171 -10.85 -9.46 5.23
N GLN A 172 -11.15 -8.64 6.24
CA GLN A 172 -12.38 -8.79 7.04
C GLN A 172 -13.64 -8.48 6.22
N LEU A 173 -13.53 -7.62 5.20
CA LEU A 173 -14.59 -7.35 4.24
C LEU A 173 -14.61 -8.33 3.07
N GLU A 174 -13.69 -9.31 3.03
CA GLU A 174 -13.54 -10.27 1.93
C GLU A 174 -13.28 -9.59 0.57
N ASN A 175 -12.67 -8.39 0.54
CA ASN A 175 -12.25 -7.76 -0.72
C ASN A 175 -11.16 -8.59 -1.41
N TRP A 176 -10.25 -9.17 -0.62
CA TRP A 176 -9.26 -10.16 -1.05
C TRP A 176 -9.01 -11.17 0.07
N THR A 177 -8.46 -12.32 -0.31
CA THR A 177 -8.09 -13.41 0.60
C THR A 177 -6.68 -13.88 0.31
N TRP A 178 -5.82 -13.88 1.32
CA TRP A 178 -4.46 -14.39 1.22
C TRP A 178 -4.39 -15.91 1.24
N ALA A 179 -3.47 -16.45 0.44
CA ALA A 179 -3.13 -17.85 0.46
C ALA A 179 -2.37 -18.19 1.76
N ASN A 180 -2.85 -19.19 2.52
CA ASN A 180 -2.16 -19.63 3.73
C ASN A 180 -0.81 -20.30 3.43
N GLU A 181 -0.65 -20.86 2.22
CA GLU A 181 0.58 -21.41 1.69
C GLU A 181 1.06 -20.51 0.56
N VAL A 182 2.20 -19.85 0.73
CA VAL A 182 2.77 -18.92 -0.25
C VAL A 182 3.26 -19.72 -1.47
N PRO A 183 2.63 -19.57 -2.65
CA PRO A 183 2.95 -20.39 -3.80
C PRO A 183 4.43 -20.34 -4.17
N TRP A 184 4.98 -21.49 -4.58
CA TRP A 184 6.36 -21.67 -5.05
C TRP A 184 7.47 -21.47 -4.02
N THR A 185 7.16 -21.19 -2.75
CA THR A 185 8.18 -20.89 -1.73
C THR A 185 8.23 -21.88 -0.56
N GLY A 186 7.15 -22.63 -0.32
CA GLY A 186 7.02 -23.51 0.85
C GLY A 186 6.91 -22.75 2.18
N LEU A 187 6.61 -21.45 2.14
CA LEU A 187 6.35 -20.61 3.30
C LEU A 187 4.85 -20.56 3.59
N THR A 188 4.50 -20.39 4.85
CA THR A 188 3.12 -20.08 5.28
C THR A 188 2.93 -18.59 5.50
N ALA A 189 1.69 -18.12 5.37
CA ALA A 189 1.27 -16.75 5.64
C ALA A 189 -0.10 -16.73 6.35
N TRP A 190 -0.35 -15.70 7.16
CA TRP A 190 -1.68 -15.43 7.69
C TRP A 190 -2.56 -14.68 6.70
N ASN A 191 -3.87 -14.71 6.93
CA ASN A 191 -4.85 -13.88 6.24
C ASN A 191 -5.57 -12.97 7.26
N PRO A 192 -5.18 -11.68 7.39
CA PRO A 192 -4.15 -10.97 6.63
C PRO A 192 -2.72 -11.25 7.13
N PRO A 193 -1.70 -11.09 6.28
CA PRO A 193 -0.31 -11.12 6.68
C PRO A 193 0.07 -9.85 7.45
N LEU A 194 0.92 -10.01 8.47
CA LEU A 194 1.22 -8.90 9.40
C LEU A 194 2.03 -7.76 8.76
N LEU A 195 2.90 -8.08 7.80
CA LEU A 195 3.98 -7.20 7.36
C LEU A 195 4.10 -7.06 5.84
N VAL A 196 2.99 -7.16 5.10
CA VAL A 196 2.94 -6.82 3.66
C VAL A 196 3.36 -5.38 3.38
N GLY A 197 3.33 -4.52 4.40
CA GLY A 197 4.00 -3.22 4.41
C GLY A 197 5.46 -3.25 3.91
N ALA A 198 6.16 -4.38 3.95
CA ALA A 198 7.47 -4.56 3.32
C ALA A 198 7.48 -4.23 1.83
N PHE A 199 6.45 -4.64 1.09
CA PHE A 199 6.33 -4.35 -0.35
C PHE A 199 6.03 -2.88 -0.61
N TYR A 200 5.27 -2.23 0.28
CA TYR A 200 5.08 -0.79 0.26
C TYR A 200 6.41 -0.04 0.49
N CYS A 201 7.21 -0.44 1.49
CA CYS A 201 8.54 0.14 1.71
C CYS A 201 9.45 0.03 0.47
N PHE A 202 9.37 -1.10 -0.24
CA PHE A 202 10.10 -1.29 -1.49
C PHE A 202 9.58 -0.37 -2.60
N GLY A 203 8.27 -0.28 -2.79
CA GLY A 203 7.66 0.67 -3.73
C GLY A 203 8.04 2.12 -3.45
N ASP A 204 8.02 2.53 -2.18
CA ASP A 204 8.41 3.86 -1.73
C ASP A 204 9.88 4.18 -2.04
N LEU A 205 10.77 3.19 -1.88
CA LEU A 205 12.16 3.30 -2.29
C LEU A 205 12.29 3.52 -3.81
N LEU A 206 11.56 2.75 -4.62
CA LEU A 206 11.55 2.90 -6.09
C LEU A 206 11.03 4.28 -6.52
N VAL A 207 9.97 4.76 -5.87
CA VAL A 207 9.42 6.10 -6.09
C VAL A 207 10.46 7.16 -5.75
N ASN A 208 11.10 7.07 -4.58
CA ASN A 208 12.13 8.01 -4.16
C ASN A 208 13.31 8.08 -5.16
N MET A 209 13.86 6.92 -5.55
CA MET A 209 14.97 6.86 -6.51
C MET A 209 14.60 7.47 -7.87
N THR A 210 13.38 7.23 -8.32
CA THR A 210 12.89 7.76 -9.60
C THR A 210 12.74 9.28 -9.53
N VAL A 211 12.12 9.81 -8.48
CA VAL A 211 11.89 11.25 -8.29
C VAL A 211 13.20 12.00 -8.19
N VAL A 212 14.17 11.51 -7.40
CA VAL A 212 15.51 12.11 -7.29
C VAL A 212 16.16 12.23 -8.66
N ARG A 213 16.08 11.18 -9.50
CA ARG A 213 16.65 11.19 -10.84
C ARG A 213 15.96 12.17 -11.81
N PHE A 214 14.67 12.45 -11.62
CA PHE A 214 13.96 13.47 -12.39
C PHE A 214 14.27 14.88 -11.90
N GLU A 215 14.47 15.08 -10.60
CA GLU A 215 14.89 16.36 -10.01
C GLU A 215 16.33 16.73 -10.43
N GLU A 216 17.27 15.77 -10.43
CA GLU A 216 18.66 15.99 -10.89
C GLU A 216 18.75 16.37 -12.38
N LYS A 217 17.78 15.95 -13.19
CA LYS A 217 17.74 16.22 -14.64
C LYS A 217 16.99 17.50 -14.99
N ALA A 218 16.29 18.12 -14.05
CA ALA A 218 15.72 19.45 -14.27
C ALA A 218 16.88 20.46 -14.29
N PRO A 219 17.19 21.11 -15.43
CA PRO A 219 18.27 22.07 -15.45
C PRO A 219 17.97 23.17 -14.45
N VAL A 220 18.95 23.47 -13.59
CA VAL A 220 19.00 24.71 -12.81
C VAL A 220 18.66 25.83 -13.77
N GLY A 221 17.48 26.43 -13.59
CA GLY A 221 17.02 27.55 -14.39
C GLY A 221 18.13 28.59 -14.40
N VAL A 222 18.66 28.86 -15.60
CA VAL A 222 19.57 29.96 -15.84
C VAL A 222 18.80 31.22 -15.47
N SER A 223 19.23 31.89 -14.40
CA SER A 223 18.91 33.28 -14.17
C SER A 223 19.54 34.12 -15.29
N VAL A 224 18.71 34.67 -16.17
CA VAL A 224 19.01 35.90 -16.91
C VAL A 224 17.84 36.85 -16.73
#